data_AF-A0A8H1L8M8-F1
#
_entry.id   AF-A0A8H1L8M8-F1
#
_cell.length_a   1.000
_cell.length_b   1.000
_cell.length_c   1.000
_cell.angle_alpha   90.00
_cell.angle_beta   90.00
_cell.angle_gamma   90.00
#
_symmetry.space_group_name_H-M   'P 1'
#
loop_
_entity.id
_entity.type
_entity.pdbx_description
1 polymer ?
#
loop_
_entity_poly.entity_id
_entity_poly.type
_entity_poly.pdbx_seq_one_letter_code
_entity_poly.pdbx_strand_id
1 'polypeptide(L)'
;MAQENTAWRLVRRGALVGTVAVTETDFPWLRGRFVAEPAFAEVKPWFDEVLALVESDDFERVDAAYDRIPRELMLVSPSGPVADFLLFIDGDEAWFRWSDEPIGG
;
A
#
# COMPACT_ATOMS: atom_id res chain seq x y z
N MET A 1 25.15 2.67 -3.13
CA MET A 1 24.59 1.98 -4.31
C MET A 1 23.09 1.94 -4.09
N ALA A 2 22.42 3.03 -4.46
CA ALA A 2 21.02 3.24 -4.13
C ALA A 2 20.18 2.68 -5.27
N GLN A 3 19.48 1.58 -5.02
CA GLN A 3 18.50 1.00 -5.94
C GLN A 3 17.20 1.83 -5.86
N GLU A 4 17.33 3.15 -6.00
CA GLU A 4 16.26 4.12 -5.70
C GLU A 4 15.30 4.36 -6.87
N ASN A 5 15.54 3.74 -8.03
CA ASN A 5 14.80 4.06 -9.25
C ASN A 5 13.64 3.11 -9.58
N THR A 6 13.35 2.11 -8.73
CA THR A 6 12.25 1.15 -8.96
C THR A 6 11.36 0.92 -7.73
N ALA A 7 11.71 1.51 -6.59
CA ALA A 7 11.00 1.28 -5.35
C ALA A 7 9.78 2.21 -5.21
N TRP A 8 8.66 1.65 -4.78
CA TRP A 8 7.42 2.37 -4.55
C TRP A 8 7.42 2.98 -3.15
N ARG A 9 6.99 4.22 -3.01
CA ARG A 9 7.02 4.94 -1.73
C ARG A 9 5.62 5.13 -1.18
N LEU A 10 5.42 4.80 0.08
CA LEU A 10 4.20 5.09 0.82
C LEU A 10 4.42 6.36 1.64
N VAL A 11 3.63 7.39 1.40
CA VAL A 11 3.81 8.72 1.99
C VAL A 11 2.54 9.15 2.72
N ARG A 12 2.68 9.70 3.92
CA ARG A 12 1.59 10.29 4.71
C ARG A 12 1.87 11.76 4.96
N ARG A 13 1.04 12.66 4.43
CA ARG A 13 1.18 14.12 4.63
C ARG A 13 2.61 14.65 4.38
N GLY A 14 3.32 14.06 3.42
CA GLY A 14 4.71 14.40 3.07
C GLY A 14 5.80 13.62 3.83
N ALA A 15 5.46 12.81 4.82
CA ALA A 15 6.40 11.93 5.54
C ALA A 15 6.45 10.53 4.91
N LEU A 16 7.65 9.98 4.74
CA LEU A 16 7.84 8.61 4.26
C LEU A 16 7.41 7.62 5.36
N VAL A 17 6.44 6.77 5.02
CA VAL A 17 5.89 5.72 5.89
C VAL A 17 6.56 4.39 5.62
N GLY A 18 6.92 4.12 4.37
CA GLY A 18 7.61 2.90 4.00
C GLY A 18 7.88 2.85 2.51
N THR A 19 8.65 1.85 2.12
CA THR A 19 9.03 1.64 0.72
C THR A 19 8.77 0.20 0.34
N VAL A 20 8.14 -0.04 -0.81
CA VAL A 20 7.96 -1.38 -1.38
C VAL A 20 8.98 -1.59 -2.49
N ALA A 21 9.88 -2.54 -2.28
CA ALA A 21 10.78 -3.04 -3.31
C ALA A 21 10.08 -4.18 -4.05
N VAL A 22 9.53 -3.88 -5.24
CA VAL A 22 8.86 -4.88 -6.09
C VAL A 22 9.87 -5.93 -6.52
N THR A 23 9.58 -7.19 -6.20
CA THR A 23 10.38 -8.35 -6.62
C THR A 23 9.66 -9.18 -7.66
N GLU A 24 8.33 -9.13 -7.69
CA GLU A 24 7.49 -9.92 -8.58
C GLU A 24 6.33 -9.07 -9.10
N THR A 25 5.99 -9.27 -10.38
CA THR A 25 4.90 -8.58 -11.07
C THR A 25 3.96 -9.61 -11.66
N ASP A 26 2.79 -9.77 -11.04
CA ASP A 26 1.75 -10.73 -11.42
C ASP A 26 0.47 -9.95 -11.76
N PHE A 27 0.46 -9.33 -12.95
CA PHE A 27 -0.58 -8.38 -13.36
C PHE A 27 -2.00 -8.95 -13.11
N PRO A 28 -2.89 -8.24 -12.38
CA PRO A 28 -2.83 -6.81 -12.03
C PRO A 28 -2.13 -6.48 -10.69
N TRP A 29 -1.57 -7.46 -9.98
CA TRP A 29 -0.91 -7.27 -8.69
C TRP A 29 0.62 -7.22 -8.81
N LEU A 30 1.25 -6.42 -7.98
CA LEU A 30 2.69 -6.37 -7.78
C LEU A 30 2.98 -6.91 -6.38
N ARG A 31 4.03 -7.71 -6.23
CA ARG A 31 4.48 -8.24 -4.95
C ARG A 31 5.93 -7.85 -4.70
N GLY A 32 6.25 -7.61 -3.45
CA GLY A 32 7.56 -7.13 -3.09
C GLY A 32 7.80 -7.12 -1.60
N ARG A 33 9.00 -6.66 -1.26
CA ARG A 33 9.40 -6.49 0.13
C ARG A 33 9.04 -5.10 0.62
N PHE A 34 8.28 -5.02 1.70
CA PHE A 34 8.00 -3.77 2.38
C PHE A 34 9.06 -3.47 3.43
N VAL A 35 9.63 -2.27 3.33
CA VAL A 35 10.53 -1.71 4.32
C VAL A 35 9.77 -0.61 5.06
N ALA A 36 9.35 -0.92 6.28
CA ALA A 36 8.63 0.00 7.15
C ALA A 36 9.57 1.06 7.72
N GLU A 37 9.15 2.33 7.66
CA GLU A 37 9.78 3.43 8.38
C GLU A 37 9.15 3.59 9.77
N PRO A 38 9.74 4.37 10.70
CA PRO A 38 9.15 4.60 12.03
C PRO A 38 7.71 5.13 12.00
N ALA A 39 7.36 5.92 10.97
CA ALA A 39 6.00 6.44 10.77
C ALA A 39 4.97 5.34 10.40
N PHE A 40 5.41 4.16 9.97
CA PHE A 40 4.53 3.02 9.71
C PHE A 40 3.80 2.56 10.98
N ALA A 41 4.42 2.70 12.15
CA ALA A 41 3.80 2.26 13.41
C ALA A 41 2.42 2.90 13.66
N GLU A 42 2.18 4.11 13.15
CA GLU A 42 0.89 4.80 13.27
C GLU A 42 -0.21 4.22 12.38
N VAL A 43 0.16 3.65 11.23
CA VAL A 43 -0.78 3.16 10.21
C VAL A 43 -0.80 1.63 10.09
N LYS A 44 0.17 0.94 10.68
CA LYS A 44 0.21 -0.53 10.78
C LYS A 44 -1.12 -1.11 11.28
N PRO A 45 -1.77 -0.57 12.32
CA PRO A 45 -3.08 -1.09 12.76
C PRO A 45 -4.15 -1.03 11.68
N TRP A 46 -4.06 -0.10 10.72
CA TRP A 46 -5.04 0.00 9.65
C TRP A 46 -4.91 -1.13 8.64
N PHE A 47 -3.66 -1.52 8.31
CA PHE A 47 -3.37 -2.64 7.43
C PHE A 47 -3.69 -3.98 8.12
N ASP A 48 -3.32 -4.15 9.39
CA ASP A 48 -3.69 -5.34 10.17
C ASP A 48 -5.22 -5.54 10.24
N GLU A 49 -5.97 -4.46 10.46
CA GLU A 49 -7.45 -4.52 10.52
C GLU A 49 -8.04 -4.95 9.17
N VAL A 50 -7.57 -4.36 8.07
CA VAL A 50 -8.00 -4.75 6.71
C VAL A 50 -7.64 -6.22 6.44
N LEU A 51 -6.43 -6.64 6.78
CA LEU A 51 -5.97 -8.01 6.55
C LEU A 51 -6.83 -9.02 7.32
N ALA A 52 -7.09 -8.76 8.60
CA ALA A 52 -7.94 -9.60 9.42
C ALA A 52 -9.38 -9.70 8.89
N LEU A 53 -9.92 -8.62 8.33
CA LEU A 53 -11.25 -8.61 7.70
C LEU A 53 -11.27 -9.42 6.39
N VAL A 54 -10.22 -9.31 5.57
CA VAL A 54 -10.05 -10.11 4.34
C VAL A 54 -9.93 -11.60 4.69
N GLU A 55 -9.14 -11.94 5.71
CA GLU A 55 -9.00 -13.32 6.19
C GLU A 55 -10.32 -13.89 6.76
N SER A 56 -11.19 -13.02 7.28
CA SER A 56 -12.51 -13.40 7.80
C SER A 56 -13.61 -13.44 6.73
N ASP A 57 -13.30 -13.16 5.45
CA ASP A 57 -14.25 -13.06 4.33
C ASP A 57 -15.33 -11.95 4.52
N ASP A 58 -15.08 -11.00 5.44
CA ASP A 58 -15.97 -9.89 5.80
C ASP A 58 -15.84 -8.71 4.82
N PHE A 59 -16.01 -8.97 3.51
CA PHE A 59 -15.76 -7.99 2.44
C PHE A 59 -16.59 -6.70 2.55
N GLU A 60 -17.78 -6.76 3.15
CA GLU A 60 -18.62 -5.58 3.41
C GLU A 60 -17.93 -4.56 4.32
N ARG A 61 -17.08 -5.04 5.24
CA ARG A 61 -16.33 -4.19 6.17
C ARG A 61 -14.94 -3.84 5.66
N VAL A 62 -14.36 -4.70 4.82
CA VAL A 62 -13.06 -4.45 4.19
C VAL A 62 -13.08 -3.11 3.46
N ASP A 63 -14.11 -2.84 2.66
CA ASP A 63 -14.21 -1.62 1.86
C ASP A 63 -14.18 -0.35 2.75
N ALA A 64 -14.99 -0.32 3.80
CA ALA A 64 -15.03 0.79 4.75
C ALA A 64 -13.74 0.94 5.57
N ALA A 65 -13.11 -0.17 5.96
CA ALA A 65 -11.83 -0.16 6.66
C ALA A 65 -10.67 0.28 5.74
N TYR A 66 -10.78 -0.01 4.44
CA TYR A 66 -9.80 0.33 3.42
C TYR A 66 -9.91 1.78 2.97
N ASP A 67 -11.12 2.33 2.82
CA ASP A 67 -11.37 3.70 2.29
C ASP A 67 -10.54 4.81 2.98
N ARG A 68 -10.23 4.66 4.27
CA ARG A 68 -9.37 5.62 4.99
C ARG A 68 -7.89 5.60 4.55
N ILE A 69 -7.41 4.48 4.02
CA ILE A 69 -6.00 4.27 3.63
C ILE A 69 -5.62 5.20 2.47
N PRO A 70 -6.25 5.15 1.28
CA PRO A 70 -5.91 6.05 0.17
C PRO A 70 -6.26 7.52 0.45
N ARG A 71 -7.09 7.81 1.47
CA ARG A 71 -7.39 9.18 1.93
C ARG A 71 -6.27 9.82 2.74
N GLU A 72 -5.59 9.03 3.58
CA GLU A 72 -4.52 9.53 4.46
C GLU A 72 -3.12 9.23 3.89
N LEU A 73 -2.99 8.20 3.06
CA LEU A 73 -1.75 7.71 2.48
C LEU A 73 -1.76 7.89 0.97
N MET A 74 -0.58 8.20 0.42
CA MET A 74 -0.35 8.30 -1.00
C MET A 74 0.71 7.30 -1.40
N LEU A 75 0.39 6.48 -2.40
CA LEU A 75 1.36 5.59 -3.03
C LEU A 75 2.02 6.33 -4.19
N VAL A 76 3.35 6.35 -4.19
CA VAL A 76 4.17 7.05 -5.18
C VAL A 76 4.97 6.02 -5.95
N SER A 77 4.62 5.85 -7.21
CA SER A 77 5.38 5.05 -8.16
C SER A 77 6.70 5.74 -8.53
N PRO A 78 7.67 5.04 -9.12
CA PRO A 78 8.86 5.66 -9.69
C PRO A 78 8.57 6.76 -10.71
N SER A 79 7.40 6.73 -11.36
CA SER A 79 6.96 7.71 -12.34
C SER A 79 6.16 8.88 -11.72
N GLY A 80 5.70 8.75 -10.47
CA GLY A 80 4.86 9.75 -9.80
C GLY A 80 3.76 9.15 -8.91
N PRO A 81 2.99 10.01 -8.22
CA PRO A 81 1.86 9.59 -7.38
C PRO A 81 0.75 8.95 -8.23
N VAL A 82 0.16 7.86 -7.74
CA VAL A 82 -1.00 7.22 -8.37
C VAL A 82 -2.31 7.82 -7.84
N ALA A 83 -3.39 7.73 -8.62
CA ALA A 83 -4.69 8.26 -8.22
C ALA A 83 -5.31 7.44 -7.10
N ASP A 84 -5.24 6.11 -7.21
CA ASP A 84 -5.75 5.19 -6.21
C ASP A 84 -4.95 3.89 -6.19
N PHE A 85 -4.98 3.18 -5.05
CA PHE A 85 -4.23 1.95 -4.86
C PHE A 85 -4.87 1.04 -3.81
N LEU A 86 -4.71 -0.27 -4.02
CA LEU A 86 -4.88 -1.27 -2.98
C LEU A 86 -3.51 -1.85 -2.64
N LEU A 87 -3.04 -1.58 -1.44
CA LEU A 87 -1.85 -2.11 -0.79
C LEU A 87 -2.24 -2.89 0.46
N PHE A 88 -1.73 -4.11 0.54
CA PHE A 88 -1.76 -4.97 1.72
C PHE A 88 -0.33 -5.26 2.15
N ILE A 89 -0.14 -5.37 3.47
CA ILE A 89 1.17 -5.58 4.10
C ILE A 89 0.99 -6.67 5.14
N ASP A 90 1.79 -7.73 5.02
CA ASP A 90 1.92 -8.78 6.03
C ASP A 90 3.40 -8.93 6.39
N GLY A 91 3.76 -8.51 7.60
CA GLY A 91 5.16 -8.45 8.04
C GLY A 91 6.02 -7.58 7.12
N ASP A 92 6.98 -8.20 6.43
CA ASP A 92 7.84 -7.55 5.43
C ASP A 92 7.46 -7.87 3.98
N GLU A 93 6.36 -8.57 3.76
CA GLU A 93 5.77 -8.78 2.44
C GLU A 93 4.69 -7.73 2.16
N ALA A 94 4.68 -7.20 0.94
CA ALA A 94 3.61 -6.35 0.45
C ALA A 94 3.15 -6.80 -0.92
N TRP A 95 1.84 -6.72 -1.12
CA TRP A 95 1.22 -6.87 -2.43
C TRP A 95 0.28 -5.71 -2.66
N PHE A 96 0.37 -5.14 -3.84
CA PHE A 96 -0.43 -3.99 -4.19
C PHE A 96 -0.79 -3.95 -5.65
N ARG A 97 -1.88 -3.26 -5.95
CA ARG A 97 -2.25 -2.81 -7.28
C ARG A 97 -2.56 -1.33 -7.20
N TRP A 98 -2.46 -0.66 -8.33
CA TRP A 98 -2.73 0.76 -8.43
C TRP A 98 -3.59 1.03 -9.66
N SER A 99 -4.22 2.19 -9.70
CA SER A 99 -4.92 2.69 -10.88
C SER A 99 -4.59 4.15 -11.12
N ASP A 100 -4.45 4.49 -12.40
CA ASP A 100 -4.26 5.87 -12.85
C ASP A 100 -5.57 6.67 -12.74
N GLU A 101 -6.70 5.96 -12.75
CA GLU A 101 -8.03 6.47 -12.45
C GLU A 101 -8.44 6.08 -11.02
N PRO A 102 -9.27 6.88 -10.33
CA PRO A 102 -9.77 6.53 -9.01
C PRO A 102 -10.58 5.23 -9.05
N ILE A 103 -10.28 4.29 -8.16
CA ILE A 103 -11.03 3.03 -8.03
C ILE A 103 -12.32 3.34 -7.27
N GLY A 104 -13.43 3.52 -8.01
CA GLY A 104 -14.75 3.83 -7.46
C GLY A 104 -15.21 5.23 -7.83
N GLY A 105 -15.94 5.32 -8.96
CA GLY A 105 -16.73 6.49 -9.33
C GLY A 105 -18.15 6.40 -8.82
#